data_AF-A0A934BFY2-F1
#
_entry.id   AF-A0A934BFY2-F1
#
_cell.length_a   1.000
_cell.length_b   1.000
_cell.length_c   1.000
_cell.angle_alpha   90.00
_cell.angle_beta   90.00
_cell.angle_gamma   90.00
#
_symmetry.space_group_name_H-M   'P 1'
#
loop_
_entity.id
_entity.type
_entity.pdbx_description
1 polymer ?
#
loop_
_entity_poly.entity_id
_entity_poly.type
_entity_poly.pdbx_seq_one_letter_code
_entity_poly.pdbx_strand_id
1 'polypeptide(L)'
;MAKGKALFNDPKLGGATSGKSCNTCHPDGKGVEMAADKKEFNIMGKKQNSLEEAVNFCIENAIKGKAIDPASNQMKDIVAYIKSLKGKTTMPKKKSLGY
;
A
#
# COMPACT_ATOMS: atom_id res chain seq x y z
N MET A 1 0.46 8.26 10.03
CA MET A 1 -0.69 7.58 9.36
C MET A 1 -1.26 8.38 8.18
N ALA A 2 -1.57 9.68 8.31
CA ALA A 2 -2.11 10.47 7.19
C ALA A 2 -1.18 10.55 5.96
N LYS A 3 0.14 10.72 6.18
CA LYS A 3 1.15 10.72 5.10
C LYS A 3 1.19 9.39 4.34
N GLY A 4 1.27 8.26 5.05
CA GLY A 4 1.21 6.95 4.42
C GLY A 4 -0.06 6.69 3.64
N LYS A 5 -1.23 7.14 4.15
CA LYS A 5 -2.49 7.10 3.40
C LYS A 5 -2.44 7.97 2.15
N ALA A 6 -1.87 9.18 2.23
CA ALA A 6 -1.72 10.06 1.07
C ALA A 6 -0.84 9.40 0.00
N LEU A 7 0.32 8.87 0.38
CA LEU A 7 1.23 8.14 -0.53
C LEU A 7 0.57 6.91 -1.15
N PHE A 8 -0.23 6.16 -0.38
CA PHE A 8 -0.99 5.01 -0.88
C PHE A 8 -2.04 5.38 -1.94
N ASN A 9 -2.52 6.63 -1.91
CA ASN A 9 -3.47 7.17 -2.88
C ASN A 9 -2.78 7.98 -4.00
N ASP A 10 -1.48 8.20 -3.92
CA ASP A 10 -0.74 9.06 -4.86
C ASP A 10 -0.41 8.30 -6.16
N PRO A 11 -0.98 8.70 -7.31
CA PRO A 11 -0.67 8.07 -8.60
C PRO A 11 0.71 8.44 -9.14
N LYS A 12 1.46 9.33 -8.47
CA LYS A 12 2.81 9.77 -8.85
C LYS A 12 3.91 9.22 -7.94
N LEU A 13 3.58 8.33 -6.99
CA LEU A 13 4.55 7.74 -6.07
C LEU A 13 5.73 7.12 -6.82
N GLY A 14 6.97 7.43 -6.42
CA GLY A 14 8.17 6.94 -7.09
C GLY A 14 8.32 7.40 -8.54
N GLY A 15 7.65 8.50 -8.93
CA GLY A 15 7.61 8.93 -10.33
C GLY A 15 6.74 8.05 -11.23
N ALA A 16 5.73 7.39 -10.65
CA ALA A 16 4.79 6.53 -11.38
C ALA A 16 4.13 7.26 -12.57
N THR A 17 3.98 6.53 -13.67
CA THR A 17 3.49 7.05 -14.96
C THR A 17 2.18 6.41 -15.42
N SER A 18 1.74 5.32 -14.77
CA SER A 18 0.51 4.61 -15.14
C SER A 18 -0.79 5.38 -14.82
N GLY A 19 -0.72 6.44 -14.02
CA GLY A 19 -1.89 7.14 -13.47
C GLY A 19 -2.65 6.36 -12.40
N LYS A 20 -2.16 5.18 -11.99
CA LYS A 20 -2.75 4.34 -10.94
C LYS A 20 -1.98 4.52 -9.63
N SER A 21 -2.67 4.33 -8.51
CA SER A 21 -2.07 4.29 -7.16
C SER A 21 -2.32 2.92 -6.51
N CYS A 22 -1.73 2.68 -5.34
CA CYS A 22 -1.98 1.45 -4.58
C CYS A 22 -3.48 1.26 -4.32
N ASN A 23 -4.19 2.36 -4.00
CA ASN A 23 -5.63 2.35 -3.77
C ASN A 23 -6.46 1.96 -5.00
N THR A 24 -5.94 2.12 -6.22
CA THR A 24 -6.63 1.69 -7.44
C THR A 24 -6.85 0.18 -7.46
N CYS A 25 -5.89 -0.61 -6.97
CA CYS A 25 -5.98 -2.06 -6.91
C CYS A 25 -6.39 -2.58 -5.51
N HIS A 26 -6.07 -1.83 -4.46
CA HIS A 26 -6.35 -2.15 -3.06
C HIS A 26 -7.25 -1.08 -2.45
N PRO A 27 -8.54 -0.99 -2.84
CA PRO A 27 -9.44 0.04 -2.37
C PRO A 27 -9.56 0.00 -0.86
N ASP A 28 -9.30 1.15 -0.22
CA ASP A 28 -9.27 1.31 1.25
C ASP A 28 -8.32 0.33 1.97
N GLY A 29 -7.32 -0.19 1.26
CA GLY A 29 -6.36 -1.16 1.80
C GLY A 29 -6.83 -2.61 1.73
N LYS A 30 -7.95 -2.90 1.07
CA LYS A 30 -8.48 -4.27 0.94
C LYS A 30 -7.46 -5.21 0.31
N GLY A 31 -7.25 -6.35 0.96
CA GLY A 31 -6.34 -7.40 0.48
C GLY A 31 -4.87 -7.19 0.85
N VAL A 32 -4.49 -6.02 1.39
CA VAL A 32 -3.16 -5.79 1.99
C VAL A 32 -3.21 -5.70 3.52
N GLU A 33 -4.37 -5.88 4.15
CA GLU A 33 -4.54 -5.85 5.61
C GLU A 33 -3.71 -6.93 6.31
N MET A 34 -3.59 -8.10 5.68
CA MET A 34 -2.78 -9.22 6.18
C MET A 34 -1.29 -9.06 5.86
N ALA A 35 -0.90 -8.05 5.06
CA ALA A 35 0.49 -7.81 4.72
C ALA A 35 1.32 -7.37 5.94
N ALA A 36 0.66 -6.83 6.97
CA ALA A 36 1.30 -6.43 8.22
C ALA A 36 2.00 -7.59 8.96
N ASP A 37 1.46 -8.80 8.86
CA ASP A 37 1.92 -10.00 9.58
C ASP A 37 2.76 -10.94 8.73
N LYS A 38 2.83 -10.66 7.42
CA LYS A 38 3.59 -11.47 6.48
C LYS A 38 5.04 -11.01 6.45
N LYS A 39 5.94 -11.97 6.59
CA LYS A 39 7.37 -11.77 6.37
C LYS A 39 7.75 -11.94 4.90
N GLU A 40 6.90 -12.60 4.12
CA GLU A 40 7.21 -12.98 2.76
C GLU A 40 5.97 -12.86 1.88
N PHE A 41 6.18 -12.44 0.63
CA PHE A 41 5.12 -12.18 -0.33
C PHE A 41 5.46 -12.85 -1.65
N ASN A 42 4.48 -13.52 -2.26
CA ASN A 42 4.59 -13.96 -3.64
C ASN A 42 3.67 -13.07 -4.50
N ILE A 43 4.26 -12.24 -5.35
CA ILE A 43 3.55 -11.30 -6.20
C ILE A 43 4.01 -11.55 -7.64
N MET A 44 3.06 -11.84 -8.53
CA MET A 44 3.33 -12.15 -9.94
C MET A 44 4.39 -13.27 -10.13
N GLY A 45 4.38 -14.29 -9.26
CA GLY A 45 5.33 -15.40 -9.32
C GLY A 45 6.74 -15.09 -8.81
N LYS A 46 6.99 -13.86 -8.32
CA LYS A 46 8.25 -13.47 -7.67
C LYS A 46 8.06 -13.40 -6.17
N LYS A 47 9.10 -13.82 -5.43
CA LYS A 47 9.15 -13.86 -3.98
C LYS A 47 9.88 -12.63 -3.42
N GLN A 48 9.22 -11.91 -2.53
CA GLN A 48 9.70 -10.71 -1.85
C GLN A 48 9.82 -11.04 -0.37
N ASN A 49 10.98 -10.78 0.23
CA ASN A 49 11.32 -11.24 1.58
C ASN A 49 10.96 -10.21 2.67
N SER A 50 10.28 -9.14 2.29
CA SER A 50 9.90 -8.06 3.17
C SER A 50 8.73 -7.26 2.59
N LEU A 51 8.05 -6.50 3.46
CA LEU A 51 6.95 -5.64 3.04
C LEU A 51 7.46 -4.48 2.19
N GLU A 52 8.63 -3.95 2.50
CA GLU A 52 9.33 -2.93 1.71
C GLU A 52 9.62 -3.41 0.29
N GLU A 53 10.11 -4.63 0.11
CA GLU A 53 10.30 -5.23 -1.23
C GLU A 53 8.96 -5.41 -1.96
N ALA A 54 7.90 -5.84 -1.27
CA ALA A 54 6.58 -5.95 -1.87
C ALA A 54 6.04 -4.58 -2.33
N VAL A 55 6.27 -3.53 -1.54
CA VAL A 55 5.91 -2.15 -1.89
C VAL A 55 6.69 -1.68 -3.12
N ASN A 56 8.01 -1.83 -3.14
CA ASN A 56 8.83 -1.45 -4.30
C ASN A 56 8.47 -2.26 -5.54
N PHE A 57 8.23 -3.57 -5.39
CA PHE A 57 7.78 -4.42 -6.48
C PHE A 57 6.47 -3.91 -7.11
N CYS A 58 5.51 -3.49 -6.28
CA CYS A 58 4.27 -2.87 -6.74
C CYS A 58 4.52 -1.53 -7.45
N ILE A 59 5.37 -0.66 -6.87
CA ILE A 59 5.72 0.63 -7.46
C ILE A 59 6.25 0.44 -8.88
N GLU A 60 7.20 -0.47 -9.07
CA GLU A 60 7.86 -0.70 -10.35
C GLU A 60 6.96 -1.43 -11.35
N ASN A 61 6.32 -2.52 -10.93
CA ASN A 61 5.65 -3.41 -11.88
C ASN A 61 4.19 -3.02 -12.12
N ALA A 62 3.47 -2.59 -11.08
CA ALA A 62 2.04 -2.31 -11.16
C ALA A 62 1.76 -0.87 -11.58
N ILE A 63 2.42 0.12 -10.96
CA ILE A 63 2.16 1.55 -11.24
C ILE A 63 3.21 2.22 -12.12
N LYS A 64 4.23 1.48 -12.57
CA LYS A 64 5.29 1.95 -13.50
C LYS A 64 6.08 3.15 -12.95
N GLY A 65 6.40 3.11 -11.67
CA GLY A 65 7.32 4.03 -11.00
C GLY A 65 8.72 3.43 -10.84
N LYS A 66 9.54 4.09 -10.02
CA LYS A 66 10.85 3.61 -9.59
C LYS A 66 10.79 3.21 -8.12
N ALA A 67 11.53 2.16 -7.76
CA ALA A 67 11.71 1.79 -6.36
C ALA A 67 12.17 3.01 -5.55
N ILE A 68 11.58 3.17 -4.37
CA ILE A 68 11.99 4.18 -3.39
C ILE A 68 12.95 3.53 -2.39
N ASP A 69 13.81 4.34 -1.78
CA ASP A 69 14.75 3.85 -0.78
C ASP A 69 13.99 3.18 0.39
N PRO A 70 14.28 1.90 0.73
CA PRO A 70 13.58 1.19 1.80
C PRO A 70 13.81 1.84 3.18
N ALA A 71 14.90 2.58 3.38
CA ALA A 71 15.16 3.31 4.62
C ALA A 71 14.49 4.70 4.67
N SER A 72 13.88 5.15 3.57
CA SER A 72 13.31 6.50 3.45
C SER A 72 12.08 6.71 4.34
N ASN A 73 11.81 7.97 4.65
CA ASN A 73 10.60 8.35 5.38
C ASN A 73 9.32 7.98 4.59
N GLN A 74 9.36 8.03 3.26
CA GLN A 74 8.22 7.63 2.42
C GLN A 74 7.91 6.14 2.57
N MET A 75 8.93 5.27 2.52
CA MET A 75 8.74 3.84 2.73
C MET A 75 8.19 3.56 4.14
N LYS A 76 8.79 4.17 5.17
CA LYS A 76 8.33 4.04 6.56
C LYS A 76 6.87 4.46 6.73
N ASP A 77 6.47 5.57 6.11
CA ASP A 77 5.10 6.08 6.16
C ASP A 77 4.10 5.11 5.50
N ILE A 78 4.43 4.57 4.31
CA ILE A 78 3.58 3.60 3.59
C ILE A 78 3.47 2.30 4.38
N VAL A 79 4.60 1.76 4.84
CA VAL A 79 4.63 0.52 5.65
C VAL A 79 3.83 0.70 6.93
N ALA A 80 3.98 1.83 7.62
CA ALA A 80 3.20 2.13 8.82
C ALA A 80 1.70 2.21 8.52
N TYR A 81 1.31 2.80 7.38
CA TYR A 81 -0.08 2.81 6.95
C TYR A 81 -0.59 1.39 6.67
N ILE A 82 0.13 0.57 5.91
CA ILE A 82 -0.26 -0.81 5.61
C ILE A 82 -0.42 -1.62 6.91
N LYS A 83 0.53 -1.51 7.83
CA LYS A 83 0.46 -2.14 9.16
C LYS A 83 -0.76 -1.68 9.96
N SER A 84 -1.17 -0.41 9.82
CA SER A 84 -2.36 0.13 10.49
C SER A 84 -3.69 -0.39 9.92
N LEU A 85 -3.67 -1.09 8.78
CA LEU A 85 -4.86 -1.74 8.20
C LEU A 85 -5.14 -3.10 8.84
N LYS A 86 -4.18 -3.66 9.58
CA LYS A 86 -4.39 -4.89 10.34
C LYS A 86 -5.59 -4.74 11.28
N GLY A 87 -6.53 -5.68 11.22
CA GLY A 87 -7.77 -5.65 12.01
C GLY A 87 -8.83 -4.65 11.52
N LYS A 88 -8.55 -3.89 10.45
CA LYS A 88 -9.54 -3.09 9.73
C LYS A 88 -10.16 -3.88 8.57
N THR A 89 -10.50 -5.15 8.81
CA THR A 89 -11.47 -5.84 7.95
C THR A 89 -12.71 -4.98 7.90
N THR A 90 -13.06 -4.51 6.69
CA THR A 90 -14.25 -3.72 6.38
C THR A 90 -15.36 -3.86 7.42
N MET A 91 -15.40 -2.97 8.42
CA MET A 91 -16.70 -2.55 8.93
C MET A 91 -17.28 -1.72 7.79
N PRO A 92 -18.44 -2.10 7.21
CA PRO A 92 -19.15 -1.17 6.36
C PRO A 92 -19.34 0.08 7.22
N LYS A 93 -18.88 1.23 6.73
CA LYS A 93 -19.12 2.51 7.40
C LYS A 93 -20.60 2.86 7.22
N LYS A 94 -21.50 2.07 7.80
CA LYS A 94 -22.91 2.44 7.99
C LYS A 94 -22.98 3.25 9.29
N LYS A 95 -22.69 4.55 9.16
CA LYS A 95 -23.30 5.60 9.98
C LYS A 95 -22.96 6.96 9.37
N SER A 96 -23.85 7.43 8.50
CA SER A 96 -24.40 8.76 8.69
C SER A 96 -25.85 8.58 9.13
N LEU A 97 -26.19 9.21 10.24
CA LEU A 97 -27.48 9.25 10.91
C LEU A 97 -28.16 10.55 10.47
N GLY A 98 -29.49 10.54 10.31
CA GLY A 98 -30.33 11.73 10.09
C GLY A 98 -30.51 12.09 8.61
N TYR A 99 -31.72 12.24 8.06
CA TYR A 99 -32.96 12.80 8.62
C TYR A 99 -34.18 11.95 8.28
#